data_AF-A0A9W4CFJ0-F1
#
_entry.id   AF-A0A9W4CFJ0-F1
#
_cell.length_a   1.000
_cell.length_b   1.000
_cell.length_c   1.000
_cell.angle_alpha   90.00
_cell.angle_beta   90.00
_cell.angle_gamma   90.00
#
_symmetry.space_group_name_H-M   'P 1'
#
loop_
_entity.id
_entity.type
_entity.pdbx_description
1 polymer ?
#
loop_
_entity_poly.entity_id
_entity_poly.type
_entity_poly.pdbx_seq_one_letter_code
_entity_poly.pdbx_strand_id
1 'polypeptide(L)'
;MAIGIFTTDINLTIRSWDSRLIELTGITAAQSCGQKITDLIPDLEQRGLLERFQRVITQGVIETLAPAFHQYLIPCPPPANSKHFQYMQQRVTITPLREKTTIVGTIVTLEDVTVRREREIDLAQHYRREIISSEVVSSDAEAQERNLMFSISDDLNKGLYAKLLSI
;
A
#
# COMPACT_ATOMS: atom_id res chain seq x y z
N MET A 1 -2.54 6.39 16.56
CA MET A 1 -1.77 5.27 15.97
C MET A 1 -2.14 4.02 16.72
N ALA A 2 -2.43 2.93 16.01
CA ALA A 2 -2.75 1.65 16.61
C ALA A 2 -1.61 0.67 16.33
N ILE A 3 -0.78 0.43 17.35
CA ILE A 3 0.36 -0.49 17.24
C ILE A 3 0.16 -1.59 18.27
N GLY A 4 0.17 -2.83 17.81
CA GLY A 4 0.24 -4.02 18.64
C GLY A 4 1.63 -4.64 18.60
N ILE A 5 1.99 -5.36 19.66
CA ILE A 5 3.30 -6.00 19.83
C ILE A 5 3.12 -7.45 20.27
N PHE A 6 3.84 -8.35 19.60
CA PHE A 6 4.03 -9.71 20.08
C PHE A 6 5.51 -10.09 20.04
N THR A 7 5.87 -11.11 20.80
CA THR A 7 7.23 -11.67 20.76
C THR A 7 7.20 -13.14 20.39
N THR A 8 8.29 -13.61 19.81
CA THR A 8 8.52 -15.04 19.58
C THR A 8 9.84 -15.47 20.21
N ASP A 9 10.03 -16.77 20.41
CA ASP A 9 11.33 -17.37 20.71
C ASP A 9 12.11 -17.69 19.42
N ILE A 10 13.31 -18.29 19.55
CA ILE A 10 14.13 -18.69 18.39
C ILE A 10 13.48 -19.73 17.48
N ASN A 11 12.47 -20.46 17.97
CA ASN A 11 11.73 -21.45 17.19
C ASN A 11 10.45 -20.84 16.58
N LEU A 12 10.31 -19.51 16.66
CA LEU A 12 9.14 -18.74 16.23
C LEU A 12 7.85 -19.16 16.93
N THR A 13 7.95 -19.61 18.18
CA THR A 13 6.81 -19.83 19.07
C THR A 13 6.45 -18.51 19.72
N ILE A 14 5.18 -18.11 19.65
CA ILE A 14 4.71 -16.84 20.24
C ILE A 14 4.81 -16.91 21.77
N ARG A 15 5.50 -15.94 22.37
CA ARG A 15 5.78 -15.89 23.82
C ARG A 15 4.97 -14.83 24.55
N SER A 16 4.65 -13.74 23.87
CA SER A 16 3.78 -12.70 24.40
C SER A 16 2.89 -12.15 23.30
N TRP A 17 1.73 -11.66 23.69
CA TRP A 17 0.75 -11.04 22.81
C TRP A 17 0.09 -9.91 23.59
N ASP A 18 0.26 -8.66 23.13
CA ASP A 18 -0.28 -7.52 23.86
C ASP A 18 -1.80 -7.38 23.70
N SER A 19 -2.41 -6.56 24.55
CA SER A 19 -3.85 -6.31 24.51
C SER A 19 -4.28 -5.58 23.23
N ARG A 20 -3.40 -4.76 22.66
CA ARG A 20 -3.73 -3.99 21.45
C ARG A 20 -3.86 -4.89 20.23
N LEU A 21 -3.10 -5.98 20.13
CA LEU A 21 -3.29 -7.00 19.10
C LEU A 21 -4.64 -7.70 19.21
N ILE A 22 -5.18 -7.87 20.41
CA ILE A 22 -6.52 -8.45 20.60
C ILE A 22 -7.57 -7.52 19.95
N GLU A 23 -7.47 -6.22 20.22
CA GLU A 23 -8.37 -5.22 19.64
C GLU A 23 -8.24 -5.11 18.11
N LEU A 24 -7.04 -5.34 17.56
CA LEU A 24 -6.77 -5.23 16.13
C LEU A 24 -7.08 -6.50 15.32
N THR A 25 -6.87 -7.68 15.91
CA THR A 25 -6.93 -8.96 15.19
C THR A 25 -8.08 -9.85 15.64
N GLY A 26 -8.66 -9.58 16.81
CA GLY A 26 -9.62 -10.47 17.47
C GLY A 26 -8.99 -11.73 18.08
N ILE A 27 -7.67 -11.92 17.93
CA ILE A 27 -6.95 -13.09 18.44
C ILE A 27 -6.49 -12.80 19.86
N THR A 28 -6.91 -13.65 20.79
CA THR A 28 -6.53 -13.53 22.21
C THR A 28 -5.15 -14.12 22.48
N ALA A 29 -4.51 -13.67 23.57
CA ALA A 29 -3.24 -14.26 24.03
C ALA A 29 -3.35 -15.77 24.31
N ALA A 30 -4.52 -16.26 24.73
CA ALA A 30 -4.75 -17.69 24.96
C ALA A 30 -4.77 -18.52 23.67
N GLN A 31 -5.13 -17.89 22.54
CA GLN A 31 -5.13 -18.54 21.23
C GLN A 31 -3.76 -18.45 20.53
N SER A 32 -2.98 -17.40 20.80
CA SER A 32 -1.71 -17.15 20.12
C SER A 32 -0.49 -17.64 20.89
N CYS A 33 -0.39 -17.39 22.20
CA CYS A 33 0.78 -17.76 22.99
C CYS A 33 0.97 -19.28 23.04
N GLY A 34 2.22 -19.73 22.85
CA GLY A 34 2.59 -21.14 22.80
C GLY A 34 2.41 -21.81 21.43
N GLN A 35 1.78 -21.13 20.46
CA GLN A 35 1.68 -21.61 19.08
C GLN A 35 2.88 -21.15 18.26
N LYS A 36 3.25 -21.92 17.22
CA LYS A 36 4.19 -21.40 16.21
C LYS A 36 3.50 -20.35 15.37
N ILE A 37 4.27 -19.37 14.90
CA ILE A 37 3.74 -18.33 14.01
C ILE A 37 3.15 -18.93 12.70
N THR A 38 3.69 -20.05 12.23
CA THR A 38 3.17 -20.77 11.05
C THR A 38 1.84 -21.48 11.31
N ASP A 39 1.53 -21.81 12.57
CA ASP A 39 0.25 -22.42 12.93
C ASP A 39 -0.83 -21.33 13.04
N LEU A 40 -0.45 -20.15 13.56
CA LEU A 40 -1.34 -18.99 13.61
C LEU A 40 -1.57 -18.36 12.23
N ILE A 41 -0.56 -18.40 11.36
CA ILE A 41 -0.58 -17.81 10.02
C ILE A 41 -0.13 -18.89 9.01
N PRO A 42 -1.04 -19.78 8.57
CA PRO A 42 -0.68 -20.94 7.74
C PRO A 42 -0.09 -20.60 6.36
N ASP A 43 -0.43 -19.44 5.80
CA ASP A 43 0.05 -18.95 4.51
C ASP A 43 1.39 -18.18 4.60
N LEU A 44 1.98 -18.07 5.81
CA LEU A 44 3.18 -17.27 6.06
C LEU A 44 4.39 -17.70 5.22
N GLU A 45 4.59 -19.01 5.06
CA GLU A 45 5.69 -19.57 4.28
C GLU A 45 5.44 -19.39 2.78
N GLN A 46 4.24 -19.70 2.29
CA GLN A 46 3.86 -19.54 0.89
C GLN A 46 4.04 -18.09 0.41
N ARG A 47 3.85 -17.12 1.30
CA ARG A 47 4.01 -15.69 1.01
C ARG A 47 5.43 -15.17 1.21
N GLY A 48 6.39 -16.04 1.51
CA GLY A 48 7.80 -15.68 1.72
C GLY A 48 8.05 -14.80 2.96
N LEU A 49 7.09 -14.75 3.89
CA LEU A 49 7.22 -13.95 5.10
C LEU A 49 8.00 -14.68 6.18
N LEU A 50 7.94 -16.02 6.21
CA LEU A 50 8.70 -16.84 7.16
C LEU A 50 10.21 -16.59 7.07
N GLU A 51 10.75 -16.44 5.85
CA GLU A 51 12.17 -16.15 5.62
C GLU A 51 12.60 -14.83 6.29
N ARG A 52 11.70 -13.84 6.37
CA ARG A 52 11.97 -12.54 7.01
C ARG A 52 12.23 -12.73 8.51
N PHE A 53 11.41 -13.55 9.17
CA PHE A 53 11.62 -13.90 10.57
C PHE A 53 12.93 -14.67 10.79
N GLN A 54 13.21 -15.65 9.93
CA GLN A 54 14.44 -16.44 10.01
C GLN A 54 15.69 -15.58 9.82
N ARG A 55 15.67 -14.60 8.90
CA ARG A 55 16.78 -13.66 8.72
C ARG A 55 17.01 -12.80 9.95
N VAL A 56 15.97 -12.33 10.63
CA VAL A 56 16.10 -11.59 11.89
C VAL A 56 16.78 -12.46 12.97
N ILE A 57 16.38 -13.73 13.09
CA ILE A 57 16.96 -14.65 14.08
C ILE A 57 18.42 -14.99 13.76
N THR A 58 18.71 -15.31 12.50
CA THR A 58 20.03 -15.83 12.08
C THR A 58 21.06 -14.74 11.85
N GLN A 59 20.64 -13.60 11.30
CA GLN A 59 21.53 -12.50 10.91
C GLN A 59 21.48 -11.32 11.88
N GLY A 60 20.47 -11.28 12.77
CA GLY A 60 20.28 -10.15 13.70
C GLY A 60 19.91 -8.84 13.03
N VAL A 61 19.42 -8.89 11.79
CA VAL A 61 18.94 -7.73 11.02
C VAL A 61 17.57 -7.29 11.52
N ILE A 62 17.13 -6.11 11.08
CA ILE A 62 15.76 -5.63 11.25
C ILE A 62 15.05 -5.78 9.91
N GLU A 63 13.87 -6.40 9.90
CA GLU A 63 13.02 -6.49 8.71
C GLU A 63 11.80 -5.60 8.90
N THR A 64 11.46 -4.83 7.87
CA THR A 64 10.20 -4.08 7.81
C THR A 64 9.38 -4.60 6.64
N LEU A 65 8.22 -5.17 6.95
CA LEU A 65 7.23 -5.54 5.97
C LEU A 65 6.38 -4.31 5.69
N ALA A 66 6.51 -3.78 4.47
CA ALA A 66 5.73 -2.64 4.02
C ALA A 66 4.41 -3.09 3.38
N PRO A 67 3.26 -2.53 3.76
CA PRO A 67 1.94 -3.02 3.33
C PRO A 67 1.76 -3.01 1.81
N ALA A 68 2.47 -2.14 1.09
CA ALA A 68 2.45 -2.09 -0.37
C ALA A 68 2.91 -3.41 -1.04
N PHE A 69 3.72 -4.24 -0.36
CA PHE A 69 4.25 -5.48 -0.91
C PHE A 69 3.59 -6.72 -0.33
N HIS A 70 3.35 -6.76 0.97
CA HIS A 70 2.80 -7.96 1.63
C HIS A 70 1.33 -7.82 2.05
N GLN A 71 0.74 -6.62 1.97
CA GLN A 71 -0.64 -6.29 2.37
C GLN A 71 -0.89 -6.40 3.89
N TYR A 72 -0.76 -7.60 4.44
CA TYR A 72 -0.97 -7.91 5.86
C TYR A 72 0.01 -8.98 6.34
N LEU A 73 0.24 -9.09 7.65
CA LEU A 73 0.83 -10.28 8.26
C LEU A 73 -0.28 -11.22 8.72
N ILE A 74 -1.25 -10.70 9.46
CA ILE A 74 -2.41 -11.44 9.96
C ILE A 74 -3.64 -11.04 9.15
N PRO A 75 -4.40 -11.98 8.57
CA PRO A 75 -5.62 -11.64 7.83
C PRO A 75 -6.75 -11.24 8.79
N CYS A 76 -6.87 -9.94 9.08
CA CYS A 76 -7.98 -9.40 9.87
C CYS A 76 -8.71 -8.26 9.11
N PRO A 77 -10.01 -8.07 9.37
CA PRO A 77 -10.76 -6.98 8.74
C PRO A 77 -10.26 -5.61 9.24
N PRO A 78 -10.35 -4.56 8.42
CA PRO A 78 -10.14 -3.19 8.87
C PRO A 78 -11.04 -2.83 10.07
N PRO A 79 -10.56 -2.03 11.05
CA PRO A 79 -11.37 -1.62 12.20
C PRO A 79 -12.62 -0.80 11.83
N ALA A 80 -12.56 -0.09 10.70
CA ALA A 80 -13.69 0.60 10.10
C ALA A 80 -13.82 0.15 8.64
N ASN A 81 -15.05 0.09 8.12
CA ASN A 81 -15.31 -0.31 6.74
C ASN A 81 -14.43 0.48 5.77
N SER A 82 -13.56 -0.24 5.07
CA SER A 82 -12.66 0.33 4.07
C SER A 82 -13.32 0.30 2.69
N LYS A 83 -13.08 1.34 1.90
CA LYS A 83 -13.53 1.40 0.50
C LYS A 83 -12.59 0.66 -0.44
N HIS A 84 -11.32 0.51 -0.04
CA HIS A 84 -10.24 0.03 -0.90
C HIS A 84 -9.70 -1.34 -0.49
N PHE A 85 -9.91 -1.76 0.76
CA PHE A 85 -9.26 -2.95 1.31
C PHE A 85 -10.24 -3.91 1.99
N GLN A 86 -10.15 -5.19 1.64
CA GLN A 86 -10.84 -6.27 2.35
C GLN A 86 -10.17 -6.58 3.71
N TYR A 87 -8.86 -6.38 3.80
CA TYR A 87 -8.06 -6.66 4.99
C TYR A 87 -7.38 -5.39 5.51
N MET A 88 -7.21 -5.33 6.83
CA MET A 88 -6.44 -4.27 7.48
C MET A 88 -5.03 -4.22 6.89
N GLN A 89 -4.61 -3.03 6.46
CA GLN A 89 -3.25 -2.83 5.95
C GLN A 89 -2.29 -2.74 7.13
N GLN A 90 -1.27 -3.59 7.13
CA GLN A 90 -0.36 -3.72 8.27
C GLN A 90 1.05 -3.34 7.88
N ARG A 91 1.66 -2.43 8.63
CA ARG A 91 3.11 -2.24 8.60
C ARG A 91 3.70 -3.02 9.74
N VAL A 92 4.60 -3.97 9.42
CA VAL A 92 5.20 -4.84 10.42
C VAL A 92 6.68 -4.58 10.53
N THR A 93 7.19 -4.42 11.75
CA THR A 93 8.63 -4.38 12.00
C THR A 93 9.02 -5.57 12.86
N ILE A 94 9.98 -6.35 12.39
CA ILE A 94 10.52 -7.53 13.07
C ILE A 94 11.94 -7.19 13.50
N THR A 95 12.18 -7.16 14.80
CA THR A 95 13.49 -6.89 15.39
C THR A 95 13.96 -8.07 16.23
N PRO A 96 15.28 -8.27 16.37
CA PRO A 96 15.79 -9.35 17.20
C PRO A 96 15.56 -9.03 18.68
N LEU A 97 14.96 -9.97 19.41
CA LEU A 97 14.93 -9.94 20.87
C LEU A 97 16.27 -10.48 21.38
N ARG A 98 17.02 -9.67 22.13
CA ARG A 98 18.35 -10.05 22.62
C ARG A 98 18.36 -10.18 24.14
N GLU A 99 19.01 -11.24 24.61
CA GLU A 99 19.49 -11.34 25.98
C GLU A 99 21.02 -11.15 25.95
N LYS A 100 21.49 -10.01 26.46
CA LYS A 100 22.88 -9.54 26.28
C LYS A 100 23.24 -9.46 24.79
N THR A 101 24.07 -10.39 24.31
CA THR A 101 24.52 -10.46 22.91
C THR A 101 23.77 -11.52 22.10
N THR A 102 23.09 -12.44 22.77
CA THR A 102 22.44 -13.60 22.15
C THR A 102 21.03 -13.25 21.71
N ILE A 103 20.68 -13.61 20.47
CA ILE A 103 19.31 -13.49 19.99
C ILE A 103 18.50 -14.64 20.59
N VAL A 104 17.47 -14.30 21.36
CA VAL A 104 16.59 -15.26 22.05
C VAL A 104 15.21 -15.33 21.39
N GLY A 105 14.97 -14.54 20.33
CA GLY A 105 13.74 -14.56 19.57
C GLY A 105 13.52 -13.27 18.79
N THR A 106 12.25 -12.89 18.58
CA THR A 106 11.90 -11.64 17.88
C THR A 106 10.93 -10.79 18.69
N ILE A 107 11.03 -9.47 18.53
CA ILE A 107 9.97 -8.51 18.87
C ILE A 107 9.32 -8.10 17.55
N VAL A 108 8.00 -8.15 17.49
CA VAL A 108 7.24 -7.83 16.28
C VAL A 108 6.26 -6.73 16.61
N THR A 109 6.36 -5.62 15.91
CA THR A 109 5.35 -4.55 15.96
C THR A 109 4.46 -4.67 14.74
N LEU A 110 3.15 -4.55 14.95
CA LEU A 110 2.13 -4.55 13.92
C LEU A 110 1.36 -3.24 14.03
N GLU A 111 1.53 -2.38 13.04
CA GLU A 111 0.86 -1.08 12.96
C GLU A 111 -0.28 -1.16 11.95
N ASP A 112 -1.50 -0.79 12.37
CA ASP A 112 -2.59 -0.55 11.43
C ASP A 112 -2.35 0.77 10.70
N VAL A 113 -2.20 0.67 9.38
CA VAL A 113 -2.02 1.82 8.48
C VAL A 113 -3.15 1.94 7.47
N THR A 114 -4.28 1.27 7.67
CA THR A 114 -5.39 1.22 6.72
C THR A 114 -5.90 2.61 6.36
N VAL A 115 -6.27 3.41 7.36
CA VAL A 115 -6.77 4.78 7.17
C VAL A 115 -5.76 5.65 6.42
N ARG A 116 -4.47 5.49 6.74
CA ARG A 116 -3.41 6.24 6.06
C ARG A 116 -3.29 5.82 4.60
N ARG A 117 -3.32 4.51 4.31
CA ARG A 117 -3.24 3.96 2.95
C ARG A 117 -4.44 4.33 2.10
N GLU A 118 -5.64 4.35 2.67
CA GLU A 118 -6.84 4.81 1.96
C GLU A 118 -6.72 6.26 1.54
N ARG A 119 -6.29 7.15 2.44
CA ARG A 119 -6.05 8.56 2.10
C ARG A 119 -5.01 8.73 0.99
N GLU A 120 -3.93 7.95 1.04
CA GLU A 120 -2.90 7.97 -0.01
C GLU A 120 -3.48 7.55 -1.37
N ILE A 121 -4.37 6.54 -1.41
CA ILE A 121 -5.06 6.11 -2.64
C ILE A 121 -6.04 7.18 -3.13
N ASP A 122 -6.89 7.71 -2.24
CA ASP A 122 -7.88 8.73 -2.58
C ASP A 122 -7.21 9.98 -3.16
N LEU A 123 -6.12 10.44 -2.55
CA LEU A 123 -5.31 11.55 -3.04
C LEU A 123 -4.69 11.25 -4.40
N ALA A 124 -4.09 10.07 -4.58
CA ALA A 124 -3.50 9.68 -5.86
C ALA A 124 -4.54 9.60 -6.99
N GLN A 125 -5.76 9.14 -6.69
CA GLN A 125 -6.87 9.11 -7.64
C GLN A 125 -7.42 10.50 -7.96
N HIS A 126 -7.41 11.43 -6.99
CA HIS A 126 -7.79 12.82 -7.23
C HIS A 126 -6.82 13.49 -8.20
N TYR A 127 -5.51 13.46 -7.91
CA TYR A 127 -4.49 14.06 -8.76
C TYR A 127 -4.48 13.45 -10.16
N ARG A 128 -4.66 12.13 -10.28
CA ARG A 128 -4.75 11.48 -11.60
C ARG A 128 -5.91 12.01 -12.43
N ARG A 129 -7.08 12.26 -11.82
CA ARG A 129 -8.24 12.81 -12.52
C ARG A 129 -8.01 14.26 -12.96
N GLU A 130 -7.38 15.07 -12.12
CA GLU A 130 -7.05 16.47 -12.47
C GLU A 130 -6.05 16.57 -13.62
N ILE A 131 -4.99 15.75 -13.61
CA ILE A 131 -3.99 15.73 -14.70
C ILE A 131 -4.65 15.33 -16.02
N ILE A 132 -5.44 14.24 -16.03
CA ILE A 132 -6.14 13.79 -17.24
C ILE A 132 -7.12 14.87 -17.73
N SER A 133 -7.88 15.50 -16.83
CA SER A 133 -8.80 16.59 -17.21
C SER A 133 -8.06 17.78 -17.81
N SER A 134 -6.88 18.13 -17.29
CA SER A 134 -6.07 19.23 -17.79
C SER A 134 -5.46 18.91 -19.16
N GLU A 135 -4.96 17.69 -19.37
CA GLU A 135 -4.40 17.26 -20.65
C GLU A 135 -5.46 17.21 -21.75
N VAL A 136 -6.65 16.67 -21.46
CA VAL A 136 -7.76 16.62 -22.42
C VAL A 136 -8.22 18.02 -22.82
N VAL A 137 -8.35 18.95 -21.87
CA VAL A 137 -8.71 20.34 -22.17
C VAL A 137 -7.64 21.03 -23.03
N SER A 138 -6.36 20.80 -22.76
CA SER A 138 -5.26 21.35 -23.57
C SER A 138 -5.27 20.78 -24.99
N SER A 139 -5.45 19.47 -25.16
CA SER A 139 -5.49 18.86 -26.49
C SER A 139 -6.70 19.30 -27.32
N ASP A 140 -7.86 19.46 -26.68
CA ASP A 140 -9.07 19.92 -27.35
C ASP A 140 -8.94 21.39 -27.79
N ALA A 141 -8.34 22.24 -26.95
CA ALA A 141 -8.08 23.64 -27.30
C ALA A 141 -7.10 23.76 -28.49
N GLU A 142 -6.02 22.98 -28.49
CA GLU A 142 -5.04 22.97 -29.60
C GLU A 142 -5.67 22.44 -30.89
N ALA A 143 -6.51 21.39 -30.82
CA ALA A 143 -7.22 20.88 -31.98
C ALA A 143 -8.22 21.90 -32.54
N GLN A 144 -8.94 22.61 -31.66
CA GLN A 144 -9.88 23.67 -32.04
C GLN A 144 -9.15 24.83 -32.76
N GLU A 145 -8.01 25.27 -32.24
CA GLU A 145 -7.21 26.35 -32.82
C GLU A 145 -6.67 25.97 -34.22
N ARG A 146 -6.13 24.75 -34.36
CA ARG A 146 -5.63 24.24 -35.65
C ARG A 146 -6.75 24.16 -36.69
N ASN A 147 -7.93 23.69 -36.29
CA ASN A 147 -9.09 23.61 -37.18
C ASN A 147 -9.60 25.00 -37.60
N LEU A 148 -9.61 25.97 -36.67
CA LEU A 148 -9.99 27.34 -36.98
C LEU A 148 -9.00 28.00 -37.96
N MET A 149 -7.70 27.83 -37.75
CA MET A 149 -6.66 28.32 -38.66
C MET A 149 -6.78 27.72 -40.07
N PHE A 150 -7.09 26.42 -40.15
CA PHE A 150 -7.32 25.76 -41.44
C PHE A 150 -8.56 26.31 -42.15
N SER A 151 -9.66 26.53 -41.42
CA SER A 151 -10.90 27.11 -41.98
C SER A 151 -10.70 28.53 -42.49
N ILE A 152 -10.02 29.39 -41.72
CA ILE A 152 -9.74 30.79 -42.14
C ILE A 152 -8.86 30.81 -43.39
N SER A 153 -7.87 29.90 -43.46
CA SER A 153 -6.99 29.79 -44.62
C SER A 153 -7.75 29.37 -45.88
N ASP A 154 -8.70 28.45 -45.77
CA ASP A 154 -9.53 27.99 -46.90
C ASP A 154 -10.46 29.11 -47.41
N ASP A 155 -11.08 29.87 -46.50
CA ASP A 155 -11.96 30.99 -46.86
C ASP A 155 -11.20 32.15 -47.52
N LEU A 156 -10.00 32.49 -47.02
CA LEU A 156 -9.13 33.50 -47.63
C LEU A 156 -8.69 33.08 -49.04
N ASN A 157 -8.39 31.80 -49.25
CA ASN A 157 -7.99 31.29 -50.55
C ASN A 157 -9.15 31.36 -51.55
N LYS A 158 -10.36 30.93 -51.16
CA LYS A 158 -11.58 31.05 -51.99
C LYS A 158 -11.93 32.51 -52.35
N GLY A 159 -11.75 33.44 -51.41
CA GLY A 159 -11.96 34.87 -51.65
C GLY A 159 -10.97 35.49 -52.65
N LEU A 160 -9.72 34.99 -52.69
CA LEU A 160 -8.71 35.43 -53.67
C LEU A 160 -9.04 34.97 -55.09
N TYR A 161 -9.52 33.72 -55.24
CA TYR A 161 -9.95 33.19 -56.55
C TYR A 161 -11.19 33.90 -57.11
N ALA A 162 -12.13 34.30 -56.25
CA ALA A 162 -13.32 35.05 -56.67
C ALA A 162 -12.98 36.46 -57.19
N LYS A 163 -11.89 37.08 -56.72
CA LYS A 163 -11.46 38.43 -57.12
C LYS A 163 -10.59 38.45 -58.39
N LEU A 164 -10.03 37.31 -58.79
CA LEU A 164 -9.22 37.15 -60.01
C LEU A 164 -10.05 36.81 -61.26
N LEU A 165 -11.33 36.45 -61.09
CA LEU A 165 -12.26 36.13 -62.19
C LEU A 165 -13.20 37.29 -62.59
N SER A 166 -13.00 38.49 -62.02
CA SER A 166 -13.81 39.69 -62.29
C SER A 166 -13.11 40.76 -63.13
N ILE A 167 -12.08 40.40 -63.91
CA ILE A 167 -11.43 41.25 -64.93
C ILE A 167 -11.74 40.64 -66.29
#